data_AF-A0A953UHJ5-F1
#
_entry.id   AF-A0A953UHJ5-F1
#
_cell.length_a   1.000
_cell.length_b   1.000
_cell.length_c   1.000
_cell.angle_alpha   90.00
_cell.angle_beta   90.00
_cell.angle_gamma   90.00
#
_symmetry.space_group_name_H-M   'P 1'
#
loop_
_entity.id
_entity.type
_entity.pdbx_description
1 polymer ?
#
loop_
_entity_poly.entity_id
_entity_poly.type
_entity_poly.pdbx_seq_one_letter_code
_entity_poly.pdbx_strand_id
1 'polypeptide(L)'
;MTPILPSVNAALNATAAVLLVWGYTLIRRKQIQAHRKVMTAAFVTSCLFLVCYIVYHAQVGSVRFQKTGAIRTVYLSILGTHTVLAAIVPVLAIITLRRGLAARYDKHRRIARWTLPIWLYVSVTGVVVYLMLYHM
;
A
#
# COMPACT_ATOMS: atom_id res chain seq x y z
N MET A 1 -13.53 13.46 16.76
CA MET A 1 -12.06 13.41 16.58
C MET A 1 -11.62 12.47 15.45
N THR A 2 -12.52 11.77 14.75
CA THR A 2 -12.19 10.79 13.69
C THR A 2 -12.21 11.23 12.21
N PRO A 3 -12.60 12.46 11.79
CA PRO A 3 -12.74 12.77 10.36
C PRO A 3 -11.39 12.90 9.61
N ILE A 4 -10.28 12.99 10.33
CA ILE A 4 -8.93 13.18 9.74
C ILE A 4 -8.27 11.83 9.39
N LEU A 5 -8.67 10.74 10.04
CA LEU A 5 -8.10 9.40 9.87
C LEU A 5 -8.16 8.88 8.41
N PRO A 6 -9.27 9.07 7.65
CA PRO A 6 -9.31 8.70 6.24
C PRO A 6 -8.28 9.46 5.39
N SER A 7 -8.14 10.77 5.61
CA SER A 7 -7.16 11.60 4.88
C SER A 7 -5.72 11.22 5.24
N VAL A 8 -5.46 10.90 6.50
CA VAL A 8 -4.16 10.36 6.96
C VAL A 8 -3.87 9.02 6.29
N ASN A 9 -4.85 8.12 6.22
CA ASN A 9 -4.71 6.83 5.57
C ASN A 9 -4.42 6.96 4.06
N ALA A 10 -5.07 7.90 3.38
CA ALA A 10 -4.79 8.22 2.00
C ALA A 10 -3.38 8.80 1.82
N ALA A 11 -2.97 9.74 2.68
CA ALA A 11 -1.64 10.33 2.65
C ALA A 11 -0.53 9.30 2.91
N LEU A 12 -0.73 8.37 3.85
CA LEU A 12 0.21 7.29 4.12
C LEU A 12 0.35 6.34 2.92
N ASN A 13 -0.76 5.98 2.26
CA ASN A 13 -0.70 5.19 1.02
C ASN A 13 0.00 5.92 -0.12
N ALA A 14 -0.28 7.21 -0.31
CA ALA A 14 0.39 8.03 -1.30
C ALA A 14 1.90 8.10 -1.03
N THR A 15 2.28 8.28 0.23
CA THR A 15 3.67 8.28 0.68
C THR A 15 4.34 6.94 0.41
N ALA A 16 3.67 5.82 0.73
CA ALA A 16 4.18 4.48 0.43
C ALA A 16 4.37 4.27 -1.08
N ALA A 17 3.42 4.71 -1.93
CA ALA A 17 3.55 4.62 -3.38
C ALA A 17 4.78 5.39 -3.89
N VAL A 18 4.98 6.63 -3.43
CA VAL A 18 6.15 7.44 -3.77
C VAL A 18 7.45 6.77 -3.34
N LEU A 19 7.51 6.27 -2.10
CA LEU A 19 8.69 5.56 -1.60
C LEU A 19 8.98 4.27 -2.38
N LEU A 20 7.96 3.53 -2.82
CA LEU A 20 8.15 2.33 -3.64
C LEU A 20 8.72 2.66 -5.02
N VAL A 21 8.19 3.69 -5.68
CA VAL A 21 8.73 4.17 -6.97
C VAL A 21 10.17 4.66 -6.80
N TRP A 22 10.46 5.42 -5.74
CA TRP A 22 11.81 5.87 -5.46
C TRP A 22 12.76 4.70 -5.12
N GLY A 23 12.30 3.74 -4.32
CA GLY A 23 13.03 2.50 -4.03
C GLY A 23 13.38 1.75 -5.31
N TYR A 24 12.45 1.69 -6.27
CA TYR A 24 12.69 1.09 -7.58
C TYR A 24 13.73 1.86 -8.41
N THR A 25 13.66 3.19 -8.46
CA THR A 25 14.67 3.98 -9.20
C THR A 25 16.07 3.85 -8.60
N LEU A 26 16.18 3.77 -7.27
CA LEU A 26 17.46 3.58 -6.57
C LEU A 26 18.11 2.23 -6.90
N ILE A 27 17.34 1.13 -6.93
CA ILE A 27 17.90 -0.18 -7.31
C ILE A 27 18.30 -0.24 -8.78
N ARG A 28 17.57 0.45 -9.66
CA ARG A 28 17.95 0.61 -11.08
C ARG A 28 19.27 1.38 -11.24
N ARG A 29 19.55 2.32 -10.34
CA ARG A 29 20.84 3.04 -10.24
C ARG A 29 21.92 2.28 -9.45
N LYS A 30 21.66 1.02 -9.07
CA LYS A 30 22.55 0.17 -8.25
C LYS A 30 22.90 0.77 -6.87
N GLN A 31 22.11 1.72 -6.36
CA GLN A 31 22.30 2.32 -5.05
C GLN A 31 21.66 1.46 -3.95
N ILE A 32 22.28 0.32 -3.65
CA ILE A 32 21.70 -0.74 -2.80
C ILE A 32 21.42 -0.25 -1.37
N GLN A 33 22.35 0.50 -0.77
CA GLN A 33 22.16 1.00 0.60
C GLN A 33 20.99 1.98 0.70
N ALA A 34 20.88 2.91 -0.25
CA ALA A 34 19.76 3.86 -0.31
C ALA A 34 18.44 3.13 -0.56
N HIS A 35 18.41 2.18 -1.50
CA HIS A 35 17.26 1.32 -1.76
C HIS A 35 16.79 0.62 -0.48
N ARG A 36 17.70 0.02 0.30
CA ARG A 36 17.36 -0.66 1.56
C ARG A 36 16.72 0.28 2.57
N LYS A 37 17.26 1.50 2.74
CA LYS A 37 16.68 2.52 3.63
C LYS A 37 15.27 2.92 3.17
N VAL A 38 15.09 3.22 1.89
CA VAL A 38 13.81 3.63 1.32
C VAL A 38 12.76 2.51 1.38
N MET A 39 13.12 1.27 1.08
CA MET A 39 12.19 0.14 1.19
C MET A 39 11.79 -0.16 2.64
N THR A 40 12.69 0.06 3.59
CA THR A 40 12.38 -0.06 5.02
C THR A 40 11.41 1.04 5.44
N ALA A 41 11.63 2.28 5.00
CA ALA A 41 10.69 3.38 5.22
C ALA A 41 9.30 3.08 4.62
N ALA A 42 9.24 2.62 3.36
CA ALA A 42 7.98 2.25 2.72
C ALA A 42 7.20 1.17 3.50
N PHE A 43 7.92 0.19 4.06
CA PHE A 43 7.33 -0.84 4.91
C PHE A 43 6.77 -0.27 6.21
N VAL A 44 7.55 0.54 6.91
CA VAL A 44 7.10 1.20 8.15
C VAL A 44 5.87 2.08 7.89
N THR A 45 5.87 2.87 6.81
CA THR A 45 4.71 3.68 6.39
C THR A 45 3.49 2.80 6.12
N SER A 46 3.66 1.64 5.48
CA SER A 46 2.57 0.70 5.21
C SER A 46 2.03 0.05 6.49
N CYS A 47 2.90 -0.27 7.45
CA CYS A 47 2.48 -0.75 8.77
C CYS A 47 1.69 0.32 9.52
N LEU A 48 2.15 1.57 9.50
CA LEU A 48 1.44 2.69 10.12
C LEU A 48 0.06 2.89 9.47
N PHE A 49 -0.02 2.85 8.14
CA PHE A 49 -1.29 2.86 7.42
C PHE A 49 -2.23 1.74 7.91
N LEU A 50 -1.74 0.51 8.01
CA LEU A 50 -2.57 -0.63 8.43
C LEU A 50 -3.12 -0.43 9.84
N VAL A 51 -2.29 0.03 10.78
CA VAL A 51 -2.72 0.33 12.15
C VAL A 51 -3.80 1.43 12.15
N CYS A 52 -3.55 2.55 11.47
CA CYS A 52 -4.52 3.65 11.36
C CYS A 52 -5.83 3.21 10.69
N TYR A 53 -5.75 2.36 9.66
CA TYR A 53 -6.92 1.80 8.96
C TYR A 53 -7.77 0.90 9.87
N ILE A 54 -7.15 -0.03 10.59
CA ILE A 54 -7.86 -0.93 11.52
C ILE A 54 -8.51 -0.12 12.65
N VAL A 55 -7.78 0.85 13.23
CA VAL A 55 -8.31 1.72 14.29
C VAL A 55 -9.52 2.52 13.79
N TYR A 56 -9.41 3.12 12.59
CA TYR A 56 -10.51 3.84 11.97
C TYR A 56 -11.74 2.95 11.77
N HIS A 57 -11.56 1.76 11.18
CA HIS A 57 -12.66 0.84 10.94
C HIS A 57 -13.28 0.26 12.22
N ALA A 58 -12.48 0.04 13.26
CA ALA A 58 -12.98 -0.39 14.56
C ALA A 58 -13.85 0.68 15.24
N GLN A 59 -13.57 1.97 15.00
CA GLN A 59 -14.32 3.08 15.60
C GLN A 59 -15.54 3.51 14.79
N VAL A 60 -15.43 3.56 13.46
CA VAL A 60 -16.45 4.14 12.57
C VAL A 60 -17.33 3.06 11.90
N GLY A 61 -16.88 1.80 11.92
CA GLY A 61 -17.55 0.71 11.23
C GLY A 61 -17.46 0.81 9.71
N SER A 62 -18.40 0.18 9.01
CA SER A 62 -18.42 0.10 7.55
C SER A 62 -19.14 1.32 6.96
N VAL A 63 -18.40 2.24 6.33
CA VAL A 63 -19.01 3.33 5.57
C VAL A 63 -19.60 2.77 4.26
N ARG A 64 -20.92 2.88 4.09
CA ARG A 64 -21.60 2.43 2.87
C ARG A 64 -21.42 3.45 1.75
N PHE A 65 -21.00 2.97 0.58
CA PHE A 65 -21.00 3.78 -0.64
C PHE A 65 -22.45 4.01 -1.10
N GLN A 66 -22.94 5.24 -0.96
CA GLN A 66 -24.36 5.62 -1.19
C GLN A 66 -24.72 5.79 -2.68
N LYS A 67 -23.72 5.85 -3.59
CA LYS A 67 -23.96 6.09 -5.01
C LYS A 67 -24.42 4.83 -5.75
N THR A 68 -25.20 5.01 -6.80
CA THR A 68 -25.78 3.95 -7.64
C THR A 68 -25.23 3.97 -9.07
N GLY A 69 -25.51 2.93 -9.86
CA GLY A 69 -25.09 2.84 -11.27
C GLY A 69 -23.63 2.41 -11.48
N ALA A 70 -23.08 2.71 -12.66
CA ALA A 70 -21.76 2.22 -13.10
C ALA A 70 -20.61 2.60 -12.15
N ILE A 71 -20.70 3.76 -11.47
CA ILE A 71 -19.66 4.23 -10.55
C ILE A 71 -19.54 3.36 -9.29
N ARG A 72 -20.66 2.76 -8.83
CA ARG A 72 -20.66 1.80 -7.72
C ARG A 72 -19.98 0.50 -8.12
N THR A 73 -20.22 0.02 -9.34
CA THR A 73 -19.58 -1.20 -9.85
C THR A 73 -18.07 -1.02 -9.97
N VAL A 74 -17.62 0.13 -10.47
CA VAL A 74 -16.18 0.46 -10.55
C VAL A 74 -15.58 0.54 -9.15
N TYR A 75 -16.23 1.27 -8.23
CA TYR A 75 -15.77 1.40 -6.84
C TYR A 75 -15.65 0.03 -6.15
N LEU A 76 -16.68 -0.81 -6.22
CA LEU A 76 -16.68 -2.12 -5.57
C LEU A 76 -15.69 -3.09 -6.21
N SER A 77 -15.49 -3.02 -7.52
CA SER A 77 -14.46 -3.81 -8.21
C SER A 77 -13.07 -3.44 -7.72
N ILE A 78 -12.74 -2.15 -7.67
CA ILE A 78 -11.44 -1.65 -7.19
C ILE A 78 -11.26 -1.97 -5.71
N LEU A 79 -12.29 -1.73 -4.89
CA LEU A 79 -12.24 -2.01 -3.46
C LEU A 79 -12.03 -3.50 -3.18
N GLY A 80 -12.72 -4.37 -3.93
CA GLY A 80 -12.57 -5.81 -3.82
C GLY A 80 -11.16 -6.28 -4.15
N THR A 81 -10.63 -5.88 -5.32
CA THR A 81 -9.26 -6.25 -5.72
C THR A 81 -8.22 -5.66 -4.78
N HIS A 82 -8.37 -4.40 -4.37
CA HIS A 82 -7.51 -3.72 -3.42
C HIS A 82 -7.47 -4.49 -2.09
N THR A 83 -8.62 -4.85 -1.52
CA THR A 83 -8.70 -5.49 -0.19
C THR A 83 -8.04 -6.87 -0.20
N VAL A 84 -8.31 -7.68 -1.23
CA VAL A 84 -7.71 -9.03 -1.36
C VAL A 84 -6.19 -8.92 -1.52
N LEU A 85 -5.71 -8.03 -2.39
CA LEU A 85 -4.27 -7.84 -2.59
C LEU A 85 -3.61 -7.22 -1.36
N ALA A 86 -4.27 -6.28 -0.68
CA ALA A 86 -3.80 -5.65 0.54
C ALA A 86 -3.60 -6.66 1.68
N ALA A 87 -4.44 -7.69 1.78
CA ALA A 87 -4.24 -8.77 2.75
C ALA A 87 -2.98 -9.60 2.47
N ILE A 88 -2.60 -9.75 1.20
CA ILE A 88 -1.44 -10.55 0.76
C ILE A 88 -0.13 -9.75 0.87
N VAL A 89 -0.19 -8.43 0.65
CA VAL A 89 1.00 -7.55 0.63
C VAL A 89 1.87 -7.63 1.88
N PRO A 90 1.35 -7.59 3.13
CA PRO A 90 2.17 -7.69 4.34
C PRO A 90 3.04 -8.96 4.36
N VAL A 91 2.47 -10.10 4.00
CA VAL A 91 3.20 -11.38 3.95
C VAL A 91 4.32 -11.31 2.90
N LEU A 92 4.01 -10.83 1.69
CA LEU A 92 4.99 -10.67 0.62
C LEU A 92 6.09 -9.67 0.98
N ALA A 93 5.74 -8.54 1.60
CA ALA A 93 6.66 -7.50 2.01
C ALA A 93 7.63 -8.02 3.08
N ILE A 94 7.12 -8.73 4.10
CA ILE A 94 7.95 -9.35 5.14
C ILE A 94 8.92 -10.37 4.53
N ILE A 95 8.45 -11.27 3.66
CA ILE A 95 9.33 -12.27 3.01
C ILE A 95 10.41 -11.57 2.17
N THR A 96 10.03 -10.54 1.42
CA THR A 96 10.94 -9.79 0.54
C THR A 96 12.00 -9.04 1.35
N LEU A 97 11.61 -8.38 2.44
CA LEU A 97 12.52 -7.69 3.36
C LEU A 97 13.45 -8.67 4.07
N ARG A 98 12.92 -9.74 4.67
CA ARG A 98 13.74 -10.75 5.35
C ARG A 98 14.82 -11.33 4.43
N ARG A 99 14.49 -11.62 3.17
CA ARG A 99 15.45 -12.11 2.18
C ARG A 99 16.50 -11.06 1.81
N GLY A 100 16.12 -9.79 1.73
CA GLY A 100 17.05 -8.68 1.49
C GLY A 100 17.99 -8.44 2.68
N LEU A 101 17.48 -8.52 3.91
CA LEU A 101 18.26 -8.38 5.15
C LEU A 101 19.23 -9.55 5.36
N ALA A 102 18.83 -10.77 5.01
CA ALA A 102 19.65 -11.97 5.08
C ALA A 102 20.66 -12.11 3.91
N ALA A 103 20.86 -11.06 3.11
CA ALA A 103 21.74 -11.05 1.94
C ALA A 103 21.46 -12.15 0.88
N ARG A 104 20.23 -12.70 0.85
CA ARG A 104 19.81 -13.72 -0.13
C ARG A 104 19.26 -13.05 -1.40
N TYR A 105 20.11 -12.32 -2.10
CA TYR A 105 19.71 -11.40 -3.17
C TYR A 105 19.01 -12.08 -4.35
N ASP A 106 19.42 -13.29 -4.74
CA ASP A 106 18.77 -14.02 -5.85
C ASP A 106 17.30 -14.34 -5.52
N LYS A 107 17.07 -14.86 -4.31
CA LYS A 107 15.73 -15.17 -3.81
C LYS A 107 14.90 -13.92 -3.54
N HIS A 108 15.54 -12.81 -3.15
CA HIS A 108 14.91 -11.50 -3.00
C HIS A 108 14.46 -10.96 -4.36
N ARG A 109 15.33 -10.94 -5.38
CA ARG A 109 15.00 -10.42 -6.71
C ARG A 109 13.87 -11.20 -7.38
N ARG A 110 13.82 -12.53 -7.19
CA ARG A 110 12.75 -13.38 -7.73
C ARG A 110 11.37 -13.00 -7.19
N ILE A 111 11.24 -12.73 -5.89
CA ILE A 111 9.97 -12.36 -5.27
C ILE A 111 9.65 -10.87 -5.46
N ALA A 112 10.66 -9.99 -5.38
CA ALA A 112 10.50 -8.54 -5.48
C ALA A 112 9.89 -8.10 -6.82
N ARG A 113 10.14 -8.84 -7.92
CA ARG A 113 9.52 -8.59 -9.23
C ARG A 113 7.99 -8.68 -9.21
N TRP A 114 7.43 -9.47 -8.30
CA TRP A 114 5.99 -9.61 -8.11
C TRP A 114 5.49 -8.75 -6.94
N THR A 115 6.24 -8.69 -5.85
CA THR A 115 5.86 -7.89 -4.67
C THR A 115 5.77 -6.41 -4.99
N LEU A 116 6.70 -5.85 -5.76
CA LEU A 116 6.72 -4.42 -6.07
C LEU A 116 5.47 -3.95 -6.84
N PRO A 117 5.07 -4.56 -7.98
CA PRO A 117 3.87 -4.11 -8.69
C PRO A 117 2.59 -4.32 -7.87
N ILE A 118 2.46 -5.42 -7.12
CA ILE A 118 1.29 -5.67 -6.26
C ILE A 118 1.20 -4.62 -5.15
N TRP A 119 2.32 -4.35 -4.47
CA TRP A 119 2.37 -3.37 -3.38
C TRP A 119 2.11 -1.95 -3.88
N LEU A 120 2.66 -1.60 -5.05
CA LEU A 120 2.39 -0.31 -5.68
C LEU A 120 0.90 -0.19 -6.09
N TYR A 121 0.32 -1.24 -6.68
CA TYR A 121 -1.10 -1.27 -7.04
C TYR A 121 -1.98 -1.00 -5.83
N VAL A 122 -1.76 -1.71 -4.72
CA VAL A 122 -2.51 -1.52 -3.47
C VAL A 122 -2.34 -0.08 -2.96
N SER A 123 -1.12 0.45 -2.93
CA SER A 123 -0.87 1.81 -2.44
C SER A 123 -1.59 2.87 -3.28
N VAL A 124 -1.57 2.75 -4.61
CA VAL A 124 -2.26 3.69 -5.51
C VAL A 124 -3.79 3.56 -5.40
N THR A 125 -4.30 2.33 -5.43
CA THR A 125 -5.74 2.09 -5.35
C THR A 125 -6.34 2.51 -4.01
N GLY A 126 -5.56 2.48 -2.91
CA GLY A 126 -5.99 3.01 -1.61
C GLY A 126 -6.30 4.51 -1.66
N VAL A 127 -5.47 5.29 -2.38
CA VAL A 127 -5.72 6.72 -2.61
C VAL A 127 -6.95 6.92 -3.50
N VAL A 128 -7.09 6.13 -4.56
CA VAL A 128 -8.25 6.20 -5.48
C VAL A 128 -9.56 5.92 -4.74
N VAL A 129 -9.61 4.87 -3.91
CA VAL A 129 -10.78 4.53 -3.09
C VAL A 129 -11.16 5.68 -2.16
N TYR A 130 -10.16 6.33 -1.54
CA TYR A 130 -10.41 7.52 -0.71
C TYR A 130 -11.01 8.67 -1.54
N LEU A 131 -10.40 9.01 -2.68
CA LEU A 131 -10.90 10.09 -3.54
C LEU A 131 -12.33 9.82 -4.02
N MET A 132 -12.64 8.58 -4.42
CA MET A 132 -13.98 8.19 -4.85
C MET A 132 -15.01 8.25 -3.72
N LEU A 133 -14.60 7.97 -2.48
CA LEU A 133 -15.51 7.94 -1.33
C LEU A 133 -15.79 9.34 -0.76
N TYR A 134 -14.78 10.23 -0.76
CA TYR A 134 -14.86 11.52 -0.06
C TYR A 134 -14.91 12.75 -0.98
N HIS A 135 -14.49 12.65 -2.25
CA HIS A 135 -14.37 13.82 -3.14
C HIS A 135 -15.19 13.68 -4.44
N MET A 136 -15.74 12.51 -4.72
CA MET A 136 -16.77 12.35 -5.75
C MET A 136 -18.11 12.28 -5.07
#